data_AF-A0A9E2X6I9-F1
#
_entry.id   AF-A0A9E2X6I9-F1
#
_cell.length_a   1.000
_cell.length_b   1.000
_cell.length_c   1.000
_cell.angle_alpha   90.00
_cell.angle_beta   90.00
_cell.angle_gamma   90.00
#
_symmetry.space_group_name_H-M   'P 1'
#
loop_
_entity.id
_entity.type
_entity.pdbx_description
1 polymer ?
#
loop_
_entity_poly.entity_id
_entity_poly.type
_entity_poly.pdbx_seq_one_letter_code
_entity_poly.pdbx_strand_id
1 'polypeptide(L)'
;RDAGGPATDMLIRSPELGAALAQKIGSSAVVLMRGHGNVVVGQSVRQVVFRAIYTEINARLQSEAMRLGGGEVTFLSVDEAANASRTNNAVLSRPWELWKRQALGPG
;
A
#
# COMPACT_ATOMS: atom_id res chain seq x y z
N ARG A 1 12.62 0.97 14.25
CA ARG A 1 13.94 1.27 14.86
C ARG A 1 14.09 2.77 15.06
N ASP A 2 13.77 3.58 14.05
CA ASP A 2 13.89 5.04 14.16
C ASP A 2 13.01 5.63 15.27
N ALA A 3 11.75 5.19 15.39
CA ALA A 3 10.85 5.62 16.47
C ALA A 3 10.85 4.69 17.70
N GLY A 4 10.79 3.36 17.49
CA GLY A 4 10.72 2.38 18.59
C GLY A 4 12.06 1.93 19.18
N GLY A 5 13.18 2.48 18.72
CA GLY A 5 14.51 2.09 19.17
C GLY A 5 14.95 0.68 18.75
N PRO A 6 16.10 0.20 19.25
CA PRO A 6 16.67 -1.12 18.91
C PRO A 6 15.95 -2.30 19.58
N ALA A 7 15.27 -2.07 20.71
CA ALA A 7 14.55 -3.10 21.48
C ALA A 7 13.05 -3.23 21.12
N THR A 8 12.62 -2.62 20.03
CA THR A 8 11.22 -2.71 19.56
C THR A 8 10.83 -4.14 19.18
N ASP A 9 9.59 -4.53 19.48
CA ASP A 9 8.95 -5.76 19.01
C ASP A 9 8.34 -5.62 17.60
N MET A 10 8.65 -4.51 16.91
CA MET A 10 8.18 -4.15 15.57
C MET A 10 6.68 -3.83 15.49
N LEU A 11 5.98 -3.69 16.62
CA LEU A 11 4.56 -3.36 16.68
C LEU A 11 4.33 -1.90 17.10
N ILE A 12 3.22 -1.32 16.63
CA ILE A 12 2.77 0.00 17.08
C ILE A 12 1.83 -0.20 18.27
N ARG A 13 2.39 -0.07 19.48
CA ARG A 13 1.68 -0.34 20.74
C ARG A 13 1.48 0.88 21.63
N SER A 14 1.95 2.05 21.21
CA SER A 14 1.82 3.28 21.99
C SER A 14 1.37 4.46 21.12
N PRO A 15 0.73 5.48 21.71
CA PRO A 15 0.35 6.70 21.00
C PRO A 15 1.53 7.40 20.33
N GLU A 16 2.71 7.39 20.95
CA GLU A 16 3.93 8.02 20.41
C GLU A 16 4.40 7.30 19.14
N LEU A 17 4.36 5.96 19.14
CA LEU A 17 4.64 5.16 17.95
C LEU A 17 3.59 5.38 16.86
N GLY A 18 2.32 5.53 17.23
CA GLY A 18 1.24 5.86 16.31
C GLY A 18 1.42 7.24 15.66
N ALA A 19 1.80 8.24 16.45
CA ALA A 19 2.10 9.60 15.98
C ALA A 19 3.32 9.60 15.04
N ALA A 20 4.37 8.86 15.38
CA ALA A 20 5.54 8.69 14.52
C ALA A 20 5.18 8.01 13.18
N LEU A 21 4.32 6.99 13.20
CA LEU A 21 3.82 6.35 11.98
C LEU A 21 2.99 7.34 11.14
N ALA A 22 2.09 8.10 11.77
CA ALA A 22 1.27 9.12 11.11
C ALA A 22 2.12 10.24 10.48
N GLN A 23 3.20 10.65 11.15
CA GLN A 23 4.16 11.60 10.59
C GLN A 23 4.91 10.99 9.40
N LYS A 24 5.31 9.71 9.50
CA LYS A 24 6.07 9.04 8.45
C LYS A 24 5.26 8.82 7.17
N ILE A 25 3.96 8.53 7.28
CA ILE A 25 3.10 8.38 6.11
C ILE A 25 2.83 9.73 5.42
N GLY A 26 2.67 10.81 6.19
CA GLY A 26 2.44 12.16 5.66
C GLY A 26 1.26 12.20 4.69
N SER A 27 1.51 12.66 3.45
CA SER A 27 0.52 12.70 2.37
C SER A 27 0.49 11.44 1.48
N SER A 28 1.29 10.42 1.81
CA SER A 28 1.37 9.19 1.03
C SER A 28 0.18 8.26 1.31
N ALA A 29 -0.12 7.39 0.36
CA ALA A 29 -1.19 6.40 0.51
C ALA A 29 -0.78 5.14 1.29
N VAL A 30 0.53 4.87 1.36
CA VAL A 30 1.11 3.64 1.91
C VAL A 30 2.40 3.99 2.64
N VAL A 31 2.65 3.32 3.77
CA VAL A 31 3.94 3.33 4.45
C VAL A 31 4.41 1.90 4.71
N LEU A 32 5.69 1.64 4.46
CA LEU A 32 6.31 0.33 4.73
C LEU A 32 6.92 0.31 6.13
N MET A 33 6.60 -0.73 6.88
CA MET A 33 7.21 -1.04 8.17
C MET A 33 8.21 -2.17 7.96
N ARG A 34 9.51 -1.80 7.90
CA ARG A 34 10.62 -2.74 7.67
C ARG A 34 10.50 -3.97 8.59
N GLY A 35 10.48 -5.17 8.04
CA GLY A 35 10.41 -6.42 8.82
C GLY A 35 9.04 -6.70 9.45
N HIS A 36 7.99 -5.99 9.03
CA HIS A 36 6.63 -6.16 9.52
C HIS A 36 5.61 -6.26 8.39
N GLY A 37 5.47 -5.20 7.58
CA GLY A 37 4.45 -5.14 6.54
C GLY A 37 4.24 -3.73 6.02
N ASN A 38 3.00 -3.40 5.67
CA ASN A 38 2.61 -2.05 5.26
C ASN A 38 1.36 -1.57 6.01
N VAL A 39 1.17 -0.26 6.02
CA VAL A 39 -0.07 0.40 6.44
C VAL A 39 -0.58 1.23 5.28
N VAL A 40 -1.88 1.12 5.00
CA VAL A 40 -2.54 1.76 3.87
C VAL A 40 -3.66 2.66 4.36
N VAL A 41 -3.75 3.87 3.79
CA VAL A 41 -4.79 4.85 4.10
C VAL A 41 -5.59 5.21 2.85
N GLY A 42 -6.80 5.72 3.05
CA GLY A 42 -7.73 6.12 2.00
C GLY A 42 -8.91 6.91 2.54
N GLN A 43 -9.63 7.55 1.64
CA GLN A 43 -10.82 8.37 1.92
C GLN A 43 -12.08 7.52 2.14
N SER A 44 -12.00 6.21 1.89
CA SER A 44 -13.07 5.24 2.16
C SER A 44 -12.51 3.84 2.33
N VAL A 45 -13.27 2.95 2.96
CA VAL A 45 -12.91 1.52 3.10
C VAL A 45 -12.63 0.89 1.74
N ARG A 46 -13.46 1.18 0.71
CA ARG A 46 -13.26 0.65 -0.64
C ARG A 46 -11.91 1.05 -1.22
N GLN A 47 -11.51 2.32 -1.04
CA GLN A 47 -10.23 2.81 -1.53
C GLN A 47 -9.05 2.19 -0.76
N VAL A 48 -9.16 2.04 0.57
CA VAL A 48 -8.14 1.37 1.39
C VAL A 48 -7.93 -0.06 0.92
N VAL A 49 -9.01 -0.83 0.71
CA VAL A 49 -8.92 -2.21 0.21
C VAL A 49 -8.31 -2.28 -1.18
N PHE A 50 -8.72 -1.40 -2.10
CA PHE A 50 -8.12 -1.32 -3.43
C PHE A 50 -6.62 -1.06 -3.35
N ARG A 51 -6.21 -0.04 -2.59
CA ARG A 51 -4.80 0.31 -2.41
C ARG A 51 -4.02 -0.83 -1.78
N ALA A 52 -4.56 -1.52 -0.77
CA ALA A 52 -3.88 -2.65 -0.13
C ALA A 52 -3.60 -3.79 -1.12
N ILE A 53 -4.61 -4.18 -1.91
CA ILE A 53 -4.47 -5.25 -2.91
C ILE A 53 -3.47 -4.84 -4.00
N TYR A 54 -3.62 -3.65 -4.58
CA TYR A 54 -2.72 -3.21 -5.65
C TYR A 54 -1.31 -2.89 -5.17
N THR A 55 -1.12 -2.50 -3.91
CA THR A 55 0.23 -2.34 -3.33
C THR A 55 0.98 -3.68 -3.35
N GLU A 56 0.33 -4.75 -2.93
CA GLU A 56 0.93 -6.09 -2.93
C GLU A 56 1.20 -6.59 -4.36
N ILE A 57 0.23 -6.44 -5.27
CA ILE A 57 0.39 -6.82 -6.68
C ILE A 57 1.55 -6.05 -7.32
N ASN A 58 1.58 -4.73 -7.16
CA ASN A 58 2.62 -3.89 -7.73
C ASN A 58 4.00 -4.18 -7.13
N ALA A 59 4.08 -4.48 -5.83
CA ALA A 59 5.34 -4.87 -5.20
C ALA A 59 5.89 -6.18 -5.78
N ARG A 60 5.02 -7.18 -6.02
CA ARG A 60 5.42 -8.44 -6.67
C ARG A 60 5.87 -8.22 -8.11
N LEU A 61 5.11 -7.47 -8.90
CA LEU A 61 5.44 -7.13 -10.29
C LEU A 61 6.76 -6.37 -10.37
N GLN A 62 6.95 -5.35 -9.53
CA GLN A 62 8.20 -4.59 -9.49
C GLN A 62 9.37 -5.48 -9.09
N SER A 63 9.19 -6.35 -8.08
CA SER A 63 10.23 -7.31 -7.68
C SER A 63 10.62 -8.25 -8.81
N GLU A 64 9.66 -8.73 -9.59
CA GLU A 64 9.91 -9.58 -10.76
C GLU A 64 10.60 -8.83 -11.89
N ALA A 65 10.12 -7.63 -12.23
CA ALA A 65 10.76 -6.77 -13.23
C ALA A 65 12.21 -6.48 -12.88
N MET A 66 12.50 -6.15 -11.61
CA MET A 66 13.87 -5.92 -11.13
C MET A 66 14.74 -7.18 -11.25
N ARG A 67 14.19 -8.38 -11.04
CA ARG A 67 14.95 -9.64 -11.24
C ARG A 67 15.28 -9.88 -12.71
N LEU A 68 14.33 -9.63 -13.60
CA LEU A 68 14.49 -9.88 -15.04
C LEU A 68 15.39 -8.85 -15.71
N GLY A 69 15.25 -7.57 -15.34
CA GLY A 69 15.98 -6.45 -15.92
C GLY A 69 17.31 -6.12 -15.24
N GLY A 70 17.83 -7.00 -14.36
CA GLY A 70 19.08 -6.72 -13.64
C GLY A 70 19.03 -5.48 -12.73
N GLY A 71 17.82 -5.11 -12.27
CA GLY A 71 17.56 -3.93 -11.45
C GLY A 71 17.09 -2.70 -12.24
N GLU A 72 17.15 -2.72 -13.57
CA GLU A 72 16.65 -1.62 -14.40
C GLU A 72 15.14 -1.77 -14.65
N VAL A 73 14.36 -0.79 -14.19
CA VAL A 73 12.91 -0.72 -14.39
C VAL A 73 12.54 0.70 -14.82
N THR A 74 11.79 0.83 -15.92
CA THR A 74 11.17 2.09 -16.29
C THR A 74 9.92 2.32 -15.45
N PHE A 75 10.01 3.25 -14.51
CA PHE A 75 8.90 3.64 -13.65
C PHE A 75 7.97 4.62 -14.34
N LEU A 76 6.74 4.73 -13.83
CA LEU A 76 5.81 5.79 -14.23
C LEU A 76 6.39 7.16 -13.89
N SER A 77 6.19 8.12 -14.79
CA SER A 77 6.35 9.53 -14.48
C SER A 77 5.30 9.98 -13.45
N VAL A 78 5.53 11.15 -12.85
CA VAL A 78 4.61 11.76 -11.88
C VAL A 78 3.22 11.96 -12.49
N ASP A 79 3.14 12.41 -13.73
CA ASP A 79 1.87 12.66 -14.41
C ASP A 79 1.12 11.38 -14.77
N GLU A 80 1.83 10.34 -15.21
CA GLU A 80 1.24 9.02 -15.45
C GLU A 80 0.68 8.43 -14.16
N ALA A 81 1.44 8.50 -13.06
CA ALA A 81 1.01 8.01 -11.76
C ALA A 81 -0.23 8.78 -11.24
N ALA A 82 -0.26 10.11 -11.43
CA ALA A 82 -1.40 10.94 -11.05
C ALA A 82 -2.65 10.64 -11.89
N ASN A 83 -2.50 10.48 -13.21
CA ASN A 83 -3.57 10.10 -14.12
C ASN A 83 -4.13 8.71 -13.80
N ALA A 84 -3.26 7.71 -13.62
CA ALA A 84 -3.66 6.36 -13.25
C ALA A 84 -4.41 6.36 -11.90
N SER A 85 -3.94 7.14 -10.93
CA SER A 85 -4.61 7.28 -9.63
C SER A 85 -6.02 7.88 -9.76
N ARG A 86 -6.20 8.91 -10.60
CA ARG A 86 -7.54 9.49 -10.88
C ARG A 86 -8.48 8.46 -11.49
N THR A 87 -8.03 7.74 -12.52
CA THR A 87 -8.82 6.71 -13.19
C THR A 87 -9.22 5.60 -12.22
N ASN A 88 -8.26 5.06 -11.46
CA ASN A 88 -8.51 4.00 -10.48
C ASN A 88 -9.54 4.43 -9.42
N ASN A 89 -9.44 5.66 -8.92
CA ASN A 89 -10.38 6.20 -7.94
C ASN A 89 -11.81 6.34 -8.49
N ALA A 90 -11.96 6.67 -9.78
CA ALA A 90 -13.28 6.80 -10.40
C ALA A 90 -14.00 5.46 -10.57
N VAL A 91 -13.28 4.33 -10.57
CA VAL A 91 -13.84 3.00 -10.87
C VAL A 91 -13.81 2.02 -9.70
N LEU A 92 -13.56 2.49 -8.47
CA LEU A 92 -13.40 1.64 -7.27
C LEU A 92 -14.60 0.70 -7.00
N SER A 93 -15.81 1.04 -7.46
CA SER A 93 -17.00 0.22 -7.27
C SER A 93 -16.88 -1.15 -7.95
N ARG A 94 -16.30 -1.22 -9.15
CA ARG A 94 -16.18 -2.45 -9.93
C ARG A 94 -15.30 -3.52 -9.26
N PRO A 95 -14.03 -3.25 -8.91
CA PRO A 95 -13.20 -4.23 -8.22
C PRO A 95 -13.75 -4.54 -6.82
N TRP A 96 -14.34 -3.55 -6.13
CA TRP A 96 -14.97 -3.78 -4.83
C TRP A 96 -16.08 -4.83 -4.89
N GLU A 97 -17.04 -4.70 -5.81
CA GLU A 97 -18.14 -5.69 -5.92
C GLU A 97 -17.62 -7.08 -6.35
N LEU A 98 -16.55 -7.14 -7.16
CA LEU A 98 -15.87 -8.39 -7.47
C LEU A 98 -15.31 -9.06 -6.21
N TRP A 99 -14.47 -8.36 -5.45
CA TRP A 99 -13.84 -8.91 -4.25
C TRP A 99 -14.85 -9.23 -3.16
N LYS A 100 -15.89 -8.41 -3.01
CA LYS A 100 -17.00 -8.69 -2.09
C LYS A 100 -17.70 -10.00 -2.43
N ARG A 101 -18.00 -10.25 -3.71
CA ARG A 101 -18.59 -11.54 -4.14
C ARG A 101 -17.65 -12.71 -3.91
N GLN A 102 -16.35 -12.55 -4.15
CA GLN A 102 -15.36 -13.60 -3.90
C GLN A 102 -15.24 -13.92 -2.40
N ALA A 103 -15.21 -12.90 -1.55
CA ALA A 103 -15.10 -13.08 -0.10
C ALA A 103 -16.36 -13.65 0.55
N LEU A 104 -17.54 -13.45 -0.06
CA LEU A 104 -18.84 -13.94 0.43
C LEU A 104 -19.35 -15.18 -0.30
N GLY A 105 -18.65 -15.63 -1.36
CA GLY A 105 -19.00 -16.83 -2.09
C GLY A 105 -18.69 -18.10 -1.29
N PRO A 106 -19.35 -19.23 -1.58
CA PRO A 106 -18.97 -20.52 -0.99
C PRO A 106 -17.52 -20.86 -1.42
N GLY A 107 -16.68 -21.18 -0.42
CA GLY A 107 -15.28 -21.53 -0.59
C GLY A 107 -15.04 -22.90 -1.21
#